data_AF-A0A528FS77-F1
#
_entry.id   AF-A0A528FS77-F1
#
_cell.length_a   1.000
_cell.length_b   1.000
_cell.length_c   1.000
_cell.angle_alpha   90.00
_cell.angle_beta   90.00
_cell.angle_gamma   90.00
#
_symmetry.space_group_name_H-M   'P 1'
#
loop_
_entity.id
_entity.type
_entity.pdbx_description
1 polymer ?
#
loop_
_entity_poly.entity_id
_entity_poly.type
_entity_poly.pdbx_seq_one_letter_code
_entity_poly.pdbx_strand_id
1 'polypeptide(L)'
;EKSFAFPQAVFERIREEGVTGLPLVPTMAAMVLQMRDLTPGFLPSLRYISNTAAALPQAHIERLRFLFPGVRLYSMYGLTECKRCTY
;
A
#
# COMPACT_ATOMS: atom_id res chain seq x y z
N GLU A 1 14.30 -2.74 -5.93
CA GLU A 1 13.96 -3.99 -5.20
C GLU A 1 13.45 -5.11 -6.11
N LYS A 2 13.96 -6.34 -5.96
CA LYS A 2 13.36 -7.56 -6.55
C LYS A 2 12.35 -8.25 -5.62
N SER A 3 12.19 -7.79 -4.37
CA SER A 3 11.25 -8.36 -3.39
C SER A 3 10.85 -7.30 -2.37
N PHE A 4 9.59 -7.31 -1.92
CA PHE A 4 9.09 -6.49 -0.80
C PHE A 4 9.43 -7.12 0.57
N ALA A 5 10.47 -7.96 0.63
CA ALA A 5 10.91 -8.61 1.86
C ALA A 5 11.41 -7.64 2.94
N PHE A 6 11.75 -6.41 2.55
CA PHE A 6 12.23 -5.36 3.45
C PHE A 6 11.39 -4.08 3.29
N PRO A 7 10.19 -4.01 3.90
CA PRO A 7 9.30 -2.86 3.73
C PRO A 7 9.94 -1.51 4.14
N GLN A 8 10.84 -1.50 5.13
CA GLN A 8 11.53 -0.28 5.55
C GLN A 8 12.39 0.33 4.44
N ALA A 9 13.16 -0.48 3.71
CA ALA A 9 13.97 0.02 2.61
C ALA A 9 13.09 0.65 1.50
N VAL A 10 11.92 0.06 1.27
CA VAL A 10 10.94 0.61 0.32
C VAL A 10 10.35 1.93 0.82
N PHE A 11 10.09 2.07 2.13
CA PHE A 11 9.61 3.33 2.71
C PHE A 11 10.63 4.46 2.65
N GLU A 12 11.90 4.17 2.93
CA GLU A 12 12.98 5.14 2.73
C GLU A 12 13.04 5.58 1.27
N ARG A 13 12.96 4.63 0.33
CA ARG A 13 12.95 4.97 -1.09
C ARG A 13 11.75 5.82 -1.50
N ILE A 14 10.56 5.53 -0.96
CA ILE A 14 9.35 6.33 -1.18
C ILE A 14 9.58 7.78 -0.71
N ARG A 15 10.23 7.96 0.45
CA ARG A 15 10.54 9.29 1.00
C ARG A 15 11.58 10.03 0.16
N GLU A 16 12.66 9.36 -0.21
CA GLU A 16 13.73 9.92 -1.04
C GLU A 16 13.25 10.36 -2.42
N GLU A 17 12.43 9.54 -3.07
CA GLU A 17 11.93 9.81 -4.43
C GLU A 17 10.62 10.62 -4.45
N GLY A 18 10.02 10.87 -3.30
CA GLY A 18 8.72 11.57 -3.20
C GLY A 18 7.60 10.81 -3.91
N VAL A 19 7.58 9.48 -3.80
CA VAL A 19 6.60 8.63 -4.48
C VAL A 19 5.18 9.02 -4.07
N THR A 20 4.28 9.12 -5.06
CA THR A 20 2.89 9.57 -4.86
C THR A 20 1.85 8.44 -4.95
N GLY A 21 2.23 7.27 -5.46
CA GLY A 21 1.35 6.12 -5.61
C GLY A 21 2.03 4.83 -5.17
N LEU A 22 1.35 4.03 -4.36
CA LEU A 22 1.87 2.75 -3.88
C LEU A 22 0.91 1.60 -4.28
N PRO A 23 1.22 0.86 -5.36
CA PRO A 23 0.53 -0.38 -5.62
C PRO A 23 0.97 -1.45 -4.62
N LEU A 24 0.00 -2.16 -4.05
CA LEU A 24 0.25 -3.28 -3.14
C LEU A 24 -0.68 -4.45 -3.43
N VAL A 25 -0.31 -5.61 -2.92
CA VAL A 25 -1.16 -6.80 -2.84
C VAL A 25 -1.42 -7.14 -1.37
N PRO A 26 -2.42 -7.98 -1.03
CA PRO A 26 -2.78 -8.22 0.37
C PRO A 26 -1.63 -8.72 1.25
N THR A 27 -0.70 -9.50 0.71
CA THR A 27 0.49 -9.97 1.44
C THR A 27 1.45 -8.83 1.79
N MET A 28 1.63 -7.85 0.90
CA MET A 28 2.42 -6.65 1.19
C MET A 28 1.74 -5.81 2.27
N ALA A 29 0.42 -5.62 2.19
CA ALA A 29 -0.32 -4.94 3.24
C ALA A 29 -0.14 -5.64 4.59
N ALA A 30 -0.27 -6.97 4.65
CA ALA A 30 -0.06 -7.73 5.88
C ALA A 30 1.35 -7.51 6.46
N MET A 31 2.40 -7.54 5.63
CA MET A 31 3.77 -7.27 6.06
C MET A 31 3.92 -5.86 6.66
N VAL A 32 3.36 -4.84 6.00
CA VAL A 32 3.37 -3.46 6.53
C VAL A 32 2.63 -3.36 7.87
N LEU A 33 1.45 -3.97 7.97
CA LEU A 33 0.62 -3.90 9.17
C LEU A 33 1.19 -4.68 10.37
N GLN A 34 2.10 -5.62 10.14
CA GLN A 34 2.83 -6.34 11.19
C GLN A 34 4.04 -5.57 11.73
N MET A 35 4.48 -4.52 11.04
CA MET A 35 5.59 -3.69 11.51
C MET A 35 5.19 -2.92 12.78
N ARG A 36 6.13 -2.82 13.70
CA ARG A 36 6.00 -1.99 14.89
C ARG A 36 6.44 -0.56 14.56
N ASP A 37 5.97 0.38 15.37
CA ASP A 37 6.44 1.79 15.37
C ASP A 37 6.13 2.60 14.10
N LEU A 38 5.16 2.17 13.28
CA LEU A 38 4.64 3.00 12.19
C LEU A 38 3.76 4.12 12.73
N THR A 39 4.18 5.36 12.51
CA THR A 39 3.40 6.56 12.86
C THR A 39 2.47 6.95 11.71
N PRO A 40 1.20 7.29 11.96
CA PRO A 40 0.31 7.81 10.91
C PRO A 40 0.93 8.96 10.12
N GLY A 41 0.84 8.91 8.78
CA GLY A 41 1.34 9.96 7.90
C GLY A 41 2.86 9.95 7.67
N PHE A 42 3.57 8.86 8.01
CA PHE A 42 5.03 8.74 7.83
C PHE A 42 5.50 8.85 6.36
N LEU A 43 4.59 8.70 5.39
CA LEU A 43 4.82 8.87 3.95
C LEU A 43 3.97 10.04 3.40
N PRO A 44 4.36 11.32 3.65
CA PRO A 44 3.52 12.48 3.34
C PRO A 44 3.36 12.77 1.84
N SER A 45 4.25 12.25 0.99
CA SER A 45 4.16 12.41 -0.47
C SER A 45 3.06 11.54 -1.10
N LEU A 46 2.62 10.51 -0.39
CA LEU A 46 1.72 9.51 -0.92
C LEU A 46 0.31 10.10 -1.08
N ARG A 47 -0.29 9.92 -2.27
CA ARG A 47 -1.63 10.43 -2.61
C ARG A 47 -2.64 9.30 -2.76
N TYR A 48 -2.19 8.12 -3.17
CA TYR A 48 -3.04 6.95 -3.26
C TYR A 48 -2.30 5.63 -3.04
N ILE A 49 -3.05 4.64 -2.58
CA ILE A 49 -2.67 3.24 -2.53
C ILE A 49 -3.67 2.48 -3.40
N SER A 50 -3.18 1.59 -4.25
CA SER A 50 -4.04 0.71 -5.05
C SER A 50 -3.77 -0.74 -4.69
N ASN A 51 -4.83 -1.53 -4.51
CA ASN A 51 -4.76 -2.97 -4.33
C ASN A 51 -5.24 -3.73 -5.56
N THR A 52 -4.61 -4.84 -5.91
CA THR A 52 -5.07 -5.78 -6.94
C THR A 52 -4.72 -7.22 -6.53
N ALA A 53 -4.91 -8.20 -7.41
CA ALA A 53 -4.67 -9.64 -7.24
C ALA A 53 -5.64 -10.38 -6.29
N ALA A 54 -5.97 -9.80 -5.14
CA ALA A 54 -6.96 -10.37 -4.23
C ALA A 54 -7.61 -9.28 -3.38
N ALA A 55 -8.77 -9.58 -2.79
CA ALA A 55 -9.46 -8.67 -1.90
C ALA A 55 -8.63 -8.36 -0.65
N LEU A 56 -8.63 -7.11 -0.20
CA LEU A 56 -8.10 -6.74 1.11
C LEU A 56 -9.16 -7.06 2.18
N PRO A 57 -8.79 -7.74 3.29
CA PRO A 57 -9.66 -7.86 4.44
C PRO A 57 -10.06 -6.48 4.98
N GLN A 58 -11.30 -6.35 5.48
CA GLN A 58 -11.81 -5.08 6.01
C GLN A 58 -10.90 -4.52 7.12
N ALA A 59 -10.41 -5.36 8.03
CA ALA A 59 -9.49 -4.94 9.08
C ALA A 59 -8.18 -4.34 8.52
N HIS A 60 -7.69 -4.84 7.38
CA HIS A 60 -6.51 -4.28 6.73
C HIS A 60 -6.81 -2.91 6.14
N ILE A 61 -7.98 -2.75 5.51
CA ILE A 61 -8.43 -1.47 4.95
C ILE A 61 -8.51 -0.40 6.04
N GLU A 62 -9.13 -0.72 7.18
CA GLU A 62 -9.27 0.20 8.32
C GLU A 62 -7.91 0.61 8.87
N ARG A 63 -7.01 -0.37 9.06
CA ARG A 63 -5.66 -0.10 9.57
C ARG A 63 -4.80 0.70 8.59
N LEU A 64 -4.91 0.44 7.29
CA LEU A 64 -4.24 1.22 6.25
C LEU A 64 -4.76 2.66 6.23
N ARG A 65 -6.08 2.88 6.36
CA ARG A 65 -6.65 4.23 6.45
C ARG A 65 -6.16 4.99 7.68
N PHE A 66 -5.98 4.30 8.81
CA PHE A 66 -5.40 4.89 10.01
C PHE A 66 -3.93 5.30 9.82
N LEU A 67 -3.11 4.44 9.20
CA LEU A 67 -1.68 4.71 8.98
C LEU A 67 -1.42 5.75 7.89
N PHE A 68 -2.29 5.84 6.89
CA PHE A 68 -2.15 6.73 5.74
C PHE A 68 -3.32 7.72 5.67
N PRO A 69 -3.46 8.63 6.66
CA PRO A 69 -4.55 9.59 6.67
C PRO A 69 -4.48 10.49 5.43
N GLY A 70 -5.62 10.67 4.74
CA GLY A 70 -5.71 11.49 3.53
C GLY A 70 -5.29 10.80 2.23
N VAL A 71 -4.71 9.59 2.30
CA VAL A 71 -4.35 8.80 1.12
C VAL A 71 -5.58 8.06 0.60
N ARG A 72 -5.84 8.17 -0.71
CA ARG A 72 -6.95 7.44 -1.34
C ARG A 72 -6.63 5.97 -1.48
N LEU A 73 -7.47 5.09 -0.93
CA LEU A 73 -7.33 3.65 -1.10
C LEU A 73 -8.28 3.16 -2.20
N TYR A 74 -7.72 2.59 -3.27
CA TYR A 74 -8.47 1.97 -4.37
C TYR A 74 -8.38 0.45 -4.27
N SER A 75 -9.53 -0.21 -4.10
CA SER A 75 -9.60 -1.68 -4.12
C SER A 75 -9.92 -2.14 -5.53
N MET A 76 -8.88 -2.32 -6.34
CA MET A 76 -9.04 -2.64 -7.75
C MET A 76 -9.20 -4.15 -7.95
N TYR A 77 -10.03 -4.51 -8.93
CA TYR A 77 -10.08 -5.86 -9.47
C TYR A 77 -9.42 -5.88 -10.85
N GLY A 78 -8.65 -6.94 -11.11
CA GLY A 78 -7.95 -7.12 -12.37
C GLY A 78 -7.61 -8.57 -12.62
N LEU A 79 -7.63 -8.93 -13.90
CA LEU A 79 -7.17 -10.21 -14.42
C LEU A 79 -5.77 -10.05 -15.01
N THR A 80 -5.05 -11.14 -15.25
CA THR A 80 -3.73 -11.07 -15.89
C THR A 80 -3.82 -10.42 -17.28
N GLU A 81 -4.92 -10.70 -17.98
CA GLU A 81 -5.29 -10.21 -19.31
C GLU A 81 -5.80 -8.75 -19.30
N CYS A 82 -6.33 -8.28 -18.16
CA CYS A 82 -6.82 -6.91 -17.94
C CYS A 82 -6.52 -6.49 -16.49
N LYS A 83 -5.33 -5.96 -16.25
CA LYS A 83 -4.75 -5.78 -14.90
C LYS A 83 -5.55 -4.91 -13.92
N ARG A 84 -6.46 -4.04 -14.38
CA ARG A 84 -7.25 -3.08 -13.56
C ARG A 84 -8.56 -2.72 -14.26
N CYS A 85 -9.57 -3.59 -14.17
CA CYS A 85 -10.83 -3.39 -14.91
C CYS A 85 -11.87 -2.58 -14.10
N THR A 86 -11.79 -2.53 -12.77
CA THR A 86 -12.70 -1.75 -11.89
C THR A 86 -11.98 -1.24 -10.63
N TYR A 87 -12.56 -0.24 -9.92
CA TYR A 87 -12.06 0.32 -8.65
C TYR A 87 -13.16 0.96 -7.80
#